data_AF-A0A819NLG2-F1
#
_entry.id   AF-A0A819NLG2-F1
#
_cell.length_a   1.000
_cell.length_b   1.000
_cell.length_c   1.000
_cell.angle_alpha   90.00
_cell.angle_beta   90.00
_cell.angle_gamma   90.00
#
_symmetry.space_group_name_H-M   'P 1'
#
loop_
_entity.id
_entity.type
_entity.pdbx_description
1 polymer ?
#
loop_
_entity_poly.entity_id
_entity_poly.type
_entity_poly.pdbx_seq_one_letter_code
_entity_poly.pdbx_strand_id
1 'polypeptide(L)' 'MATTSVEDTPWKINIVNENDLVDLLPLLQGYCEFYYQTEEISRTSDELLLSVSRALIASPKQEGIPLLVRHVRDGKAV' A
#
# COMPACT_ATOMS: atom_id res chain seq x y z
N MET A 1 25.74 16.07 -16.58
CA MET A 1 25.03 15.40 -15.48
C MET A 1 23.63 15.98 -15.43
N ALA A 2 22.61 15.21 -15.86
CA ALA A 2 21.23 15.67 -15.81
C ALA A 2 20.74 15.56 -14.35
N THR A 3 20.45 16.70 -13.75
CA THR A 3 19.72 16.78 -12.49
C THR A 3 18.26 16.45 -12.79
N THR A 4 17.84 15.20 -12.60
CA THR A 4 16.42 14.87 -12.53
C THR A 4 15.82 15.64 -11.35
N SER A 5 15.05 16.67 -11.66
CA SER A 5 14.17 17.32 -10.70
C SER A 5 13.19 16.27 -10.16
N VAL A 6 12.89 16.31 -8.86
CA VAL A 6 11.90 15.42 -8.22
C VAL A 6 10.51 15.59 -8.84
N GLU A 7 10.28 16.64 -9.63
CA GLU A 7 9.04 16.92 -10.34
C GLU A 7 8.78 16.04 -11.58
N ASP A 8 9.77 15.31 -12.09
CA ASP A 8 9.63 14.47 -13.31
C ASP A 8 9.44 12.96 -13.03
N THR A 9 9.21 12.57 -11.77
CA THR A 9 8.95 11.15 -11.49
C THR A 9 7.57 10.77 -12.02
N PRO A 10 7.42 9.64 -12.73
CA PRO A 10 6.12 9.19 -13.22
C PRO A 10 5.26 8.62 -12.08
N TRP A 11 5.57 8.96 -10.82
CA TRP A 11 4.99 8.38 -9.62
C TRP A 11 4.45 9.48 -8.71
N LYS A 12 3.33 9.19 -8.07
CA LYS A 12 2.70 10.02 -7.06
C LYS A 12 2.50 9.20 -5.81
N ILE A 13 2.89 9.75 -4.66
CA ILE A 13 2.69 9.12 -3.36
C ILE A 13 1.54 9.84 -2.65
N ASN A 14 0.57 9.08 -2.16
CA ASN A 14 -0.57 9.59 -1.42
C ASN A 14 -0.74 8.85 -0.09
N ILE A 15 -1.25 9.55 0.92
CA ILE A 15 -1.76 8.90 2.13
C ILE A 15 -3.03 8.14 1.74
N VAL A 16 -3.10 6.88 2.16
CA VAL A 16 -4.24 5.99 1.90
C VAL A 16 -5.46 6.48 2.67
N ASN A 17 -6.61 6.49 2.00
CA ASN A 17 -7.93 6.60 2.59
C ASN A 17 -8.81 5.39 2.23
N GLU A 18 -10.05 5.37 2.69
CA GLU A 18 -10.97 4.24 2.49
C GLU A 18 -11.18 3.87 1.00
N ASN A 19 -11.18 4.87 0.10
CA ASN A 19 -11.36 4.61 -1.34
C ASN A 19 -10.16 3.92 -1.97
N ASP A 20 -8.97 4.02 -1.36
CA ASP A 20 -7.76 3.40 -1.86
C ASP A 20 -7.68 1.90 -1.49
N LEU A 21 -8.58 1.39 -0.64
CA LEU A 21 -8.55 -0.02 -0.19
C LEU A 21 -8.74 -1.01 -1.35
N VAL A 22 -9.47 -0.64 -2.40
CA VAL A 22 -9.64 -1.48 -3.60
C VAL A 22 -8.32 -1.77 -4.30
N ASP A 23 -7.39 -0.82 -4.26
CA ASP A 23 -6.05 -0.95 -4.85
C ASP A 23 -5.05 -1.53 -3.84
N LEU A 24 -5.16 -1.14 -2.57
CA LEU A 24 -4.21 -1.51 -1.52
C LEU A 24 -4.33 -2.99 -1.12
N LEU A 25 -5.54 -3.53 -0.96
CA LEU A 25 -5.73 -4.89 -0.43
C LEU A 25 -5.11 -5.98 -1.32
N PRO A 26 -5.23 -5.94 -2.67
CA PRO A 26 -4.51 -6.88 -3.53
C PRO A 26 -2.99 -6.84 -3.38
N LEU A 27 -2.41 -5.64 -3.18
CA LEU A 27 -0.97 -5.47 -2.99
C LEU A 27 -0.52 -6.07 -1.65
N LEU A 28 -1.25 -5.80 -0.57
CA LEU A 28 -0.98 -6.39 0.73
C LEU A 28 -1.17 -7.91 0.73
N GLN A 29 -2.18 -8.41 0.02
CA GLN A 29 -2.39 -9.85 -0.15
C GLN A 29 -1.19 -10.49 -0.85
N GLY A 30 -0.71 -9.90 -1.95
CA GLY A 30 0.49 -10.39 -2.64
C GLY A 30 1.74 -10.35 -1.76
N TYR A 31 1.90 -9.29 -0.97
CA TYR A 31 2.99 -9.16 0.01
C TYR A 31 2.93 -10.25 1.09
N CYS A 32 1.77 -10.46 1.72
CA CYS A 32 1.59 -11.49 2.74
C CYS A 32 1.76 -12.91 2.17
N GLU A 33 1.27 -13.18 0.95
CA GLU A 33 1.43 -14.47 0.28
C GLU A 33 2.91 -14.77 0.00
N PHE A 34 3.69 -13.77 -0.41
CA PHE A 34 5.14 -13.93 -0.57
C PHE A 34 5.80 -14.42 0.72
N TYR A 35 5.52 -13.76 1.84
CA TYR A 35 6.08 -14.13 3.14
C TYR A 35 5.56 -15.47 3.67
N TYR A 36 4.29 -15.80 3.42
CA TYR A 36 3.74 -17.12 3.71
C TYR A 36 4.51 -18.24 3.01
N GLN A 37 5.00 -18.01 1.79
CA GLN A 37 5.75 -19.00 1.02
C GLN A 37 7.22 -19.09 1.41
N THR A 38 7.84 -17.99 1.86
CA THR A 38 9.27 -17.93 2.17
C THR A 38 9.60 -18.13 3.64
N GLU A 39 8.63 -17.92 4.54
CA GLU A 39 8.81 -17.96 5.99
C GLU A 39 7.67 -18.74 6.67
N GLU A 40 7.87 -19.19 7.91
CA GLU A 40 6.83 -19.88 8.71
C GLU A 40 5.80 -18.89 9.31
N ILE A 41 5.29 -17.99 8.48
CA ILE A 41 4.25 -17.03 8.87
C ILE A 41 2.89 -17.61 8.53
N SER A 42 1.88 -17.41 9.38
CA SER A 42 0.52 -17.88 9.09
C SER A 42 -0.15 -17.02 8.02
N ARG A 43 -0.92 -17.67 7.13
CA ARG A 43 -1.70 -16.98 6.11
C ARG A 43 -2.63 -15.94 6.74
N THR A 44 -2.58 -14.70 6.23
CA THR A 44 -3.48 -13.63 6.65
C THR A 44 -4.80 -13.73 5.87
N SER A 45 -5.93 -13.63 6.57
CA SER A 45 -7.24 -13.60 5.89
C SER A 45 -7.52 -12.21 5.31
N ASP A 46 -8.31 -12.17 4.24
CA ASP A 46 -8.72 -10.91 3.61
C ASP A 46 -9.48 -10.00 4.58
N GLU A 47 -10.30 -10.58 5.47
CA GLU A 47 -11.03 -9.86 6.53
C GLU A 47 -10.09 -9.20 7.53
N LEU A 48 -9.03 -9.91 7.94
CA LEU A 48 -8.04 -9.38 8.86
C LEU A 48 -7.23 -8.27 8.19
N LEU A 49 -6.81 -8.45 6.93
CA LEU A 49 -6.15 -7.40 6.14
C LEU A 49 -7.01 -6.14 6.06
N LEU A 50 -8.29 -6.28 5.72
CA LEU A 50 -9.23 -5.16 5.68
C LEU A 50 -9.36 -4.46 7.04
N SER A 51 -9.49 -5.23 8.12
CA SER A 51 -9.59 -4.68 9.48
C SER A 51 -8.35 -3.87 9.86
N VAL A 52 -7.15 -4.39 9.59
CA VAL A 52 -5.89 -3.71 9.89
C VAL A 52 -5.72 -2.46 9.03
N SER A 53 -6.01 -2.52 7.73
CA SER A 53 -5.93 -1.35 6.85
C SER A 53 -6.87 -0.23 7.31
N ARG A 54 -8.08 -0.55 7.78
CA ARG A 54 -9.00 0.43 8.35
C ARG A 54 -8.50 1.02 9.66
N ALA A 55 -7.88 0.22 10.54
CA ALA A 55 -7.29 0.72 11.77
C ALA A 55 -6.18 1.74 11.50
N LEU A 56 -5.30 1.45 10.52
CA LEU A 56 -4.26 2.36 10.05
C LEU A 56 -4.82 3.70 9.55
N ILE A 57 -5.91 3.65 8.78
CA ILE A 57 -6.59 4.85 8.27
C ILE A 57 -7.25 5.64 9.40
N ALA A 58 -7.88 4.96 10.37
CA ALA A 58 -8.60 5.60 11.46
C ALA A 58 -7.68 6.26 12.51
N SER A 59 -6.51 5.66 12.76
CA SER A 59 -5.61 6.06 13.85
C SER A 59 -4.14 6.21 13.40
N PRO A 60 -3.83 7.04 12.38
CA PRO A 60 -2.50 7.09 11.77
C PRO A 60 -1.37 7.54 12.72
N LYS A 61 -1.70 8.26 13.79
CA LYS A 61 -0.71 8.66 14.81
C LYS A 61 -0.27 7.50 15.71
N GLN A 62 -1.08 6.46 15.82
CA GLN A 62 -0.87 5.32 16.71
C GLN A 62 -0.40 4.11 15.90
N GLU A 63 -1.06 3.84 14.78
CA GLU A 63 -0.84 2.66 13.94
C GLU A 63 0.21 2.90 12.83
N GLY A 64 0.51 4.17 12.53
CA GLY A 64 1.36 4.57 11.41
C GLY A 64 0.56 5.00 10.16
N ILE A 65 1.25 5.63 9.22
CA ILE A 65 0.62 6.22 8.02
C ILE A 65 0.80 5.28 6.82
N PRO A 66 -0.26 4.65 6.31
CA PRO A 66 -0.20 3.90 5.07
C PRO A 66 -0.05 4.87 3.88
N LEU A 67 0.94 4.60 3.04
CA LEU A 67 1.20 5.35 1.80
C LEU A 67 0.99 4.43 0.61
N LEU A 68 0.42 4.96 -0.46
CA LEU A 68 0.26 4.24 -1.72
C LEU A 68 0.87 5.03 -2.88
N VAL A 69 1.66 4.34 -3.67
CA VAL A 69 2.32 4.89 -4.86
C VAL A 69 1.46 4.58 -6.08
N ARG A 70 1.29 5.57 -6.95
CA ARG A 70 0.57 5.41 -8.22
C ARG A 70 1.38 5.96 -9.37
N HIS A 71 1.29 5.29 -10.50
CA HIS A 71 1.83 5.83 -11.74
C HIS A 71 0.93 6.98 -12.24
N VAL A 72 1.55 8.12 -12.59
CA VAL A 72 0.83 9.37 -12.89
C VAL A 72 -0.02 9.27 -14.15
N ARG A 73 0.36 8.43 -15.14
CA ARG A 73 -0.33 8.38 -16.44
C ARG A 73 -1.60 7.55 -16.43
N ASP A 74 -1.60 6.42 -15.73
CA ASP A 74 -2.70 5.44 -15.74
C ASP A 74 -3.34 5.24 -14.36
N GLY A 75 -2.80 5.88 -13.31
CA GLY A 75 -3.31 5.79 -11.95
C GLY A 75 -3.06 4.45 -11.27
N LYS A 76 -2.28 3.55 -11.91
CA LYS A 76 -2.07 2.20 -11.39
C LYS A 76 -1.26 2.23 -10.10
N ALA A 77 -1.81 1.60 -9.06
CA ALA A 77 -1.15 1.39 -7.79
C ALA A 77 -0.03 0.33 -7.89
N VAL A 78 1.07 0.56 -7.18
CA VAL A 78 2.22 -0.34 -7.08
C VAL A 78 2.70 -0.49 -5.65
#